data_AF-A0A7J6RDY3-F1
#
_entry.id   AF-A0A7J6RDY3-F1
#
_cell.length_a   1.000
_cell.length_b   1.000
_cell.length_c   1.000
_cell.angle_alpha   90.00
_cell.angle_beta   90.00
_cell.angle_gamma   90.00
#
_symmetry.space_group_name_H-M   'P 1'
#
loop_
_entity.id
_entity.type
_entity.pdbx_description
1 polymer ?
#
loop_
_entity_poly.entity_id
_entity_poly.type
_entity_poly.pdbx_seq_one_letter_code
_entity_poly.pdbx_strand_id
1 'polypeptide(L)'
;MTATQEYDPSIHTETIAHVYKLTNDDLQHDVSVVHERGRGYAWRIWPSAHLLTKFLAKELKAHEGAPVDFIDIGCGAGMVGLAVAASDGSRQVVLTDLEDQLGSPQ
;
A
#
# COMPACT_ATOMS: atom_id res chain seq x y z
N MET A 1 -28.11 6.25 -13.04
CA MET A 1 -28.79 5.62 -11.89
C MET A 1 -27.73 5.44 -10.82
N THR A 2 -27.66 6.35 -9.85
CA THR A 2 -26.61 6.35 -8.82
C THR A 2 -27.18 5.63 -7.61
N ALA A 3 -26.71 4.41 -7.35
CA ALA A 3 -27.10 3.69 -6.14
C ALA A 3 -26.30 4.28 -4.96
N THR A 4 -26.92 5.17 -4.21
CA THR A 4 -26.44 5.55 -2.87
C THR A 4 -26.88 4.46 -1.92
N GLN A 5 -25.96 3.56 -1.56
CA GLN A 5 -26.17 2.66 -0.44
C GLN A 5 -26.09 3.49 0.84
N GLU A 6 -27.21 3.64 1.53
CA GLU A 6 -27.24 4.31 2.84
C GLU A 6 -26.40 3.50 3.83
N TYR A 7 -25.54 4.20 4.57
CA TYR A 7 -24.71 3.63 5.62
C TYR A 7 -25.61 3.20 6.79
N ASP A 8 -25.71 1.89 7.02
CA ASP A 8 -26.43 1.31 8.15
C ASP A 8 -25.44 0.97 9.28
N PRO A 9 -25.45 1.71 10.40
CA PRO A 9 -24.54 1.48 11.52
C PRO A 9 -24.81 0.19 12.31
N SER A 10 -25.92 -0.52 12.03
CA SER A 10 -26.26 -1.81 12.65
C SER A 10 -25.60 -3.01 11.95
N ILE A 11 -25.06 -2.80 10.74
CA ILE A 11 -24.29 -3.83 10.04
C ILE A 11 -22.88 -3.87 10.63
N HIS A 12 -22.69 -4.75 11.60
CA HIS A 12 -21.37 -5.12 12.08
C HIS A 12 -20.64 -5.95 11.01
N THR A 13 -19.92 -5.29 10.10
CA THR A 13 -18.87 -5.99 9.34
C THR A 13 -17.74 -6.31 10.29
N GLU A 14 -17.55 -7.59 10.60
CA GLU A 14 -16.34 -8.06 11.27
C GLU A 14 -15.13 -7.54 10.48
N THR A 15 -14.33 -6.72 11.14
CA THR A 15 -13.10 -6.21 10.54
C THR A 15 -12.08 -7.33 10.61
N ILE A 16 -12.03 -8.15 9.55
CA ILE A 16 -11.02 -9.18 9.43
C ILE A 16 -9.78 -8.51 8.83
N ALA A 17 -8.79 -8.29 9.68
CA ALA A 17 -7.45 -7.90 9.26
C ALA A 17 -6.82 -9.08 8.52
N HIS A 18 -6.59 -8.91 7.23
CA HIS A 18 -5.85 -9.86 6.43
C HIS A 18 -4.44 -9.32 6.19
N VAL A 19 -3.43 -10.14 6.47
CA VAL A 19 -2.04 -9.79 6.20
C VAL A 19 -1.68 -10.28 4.81
N TYR A 20 -1.29 -9.35 3.93
CA TYR A 20 -0.69 -9.69 2.65
C TYR A 20 0.82 -9.60 2.78
N LYS A 21 1.50 -10.72 2.48
CA LYS A 21 2.95 -10.78 2.41
C LYS A 21 3.39 -10.70 0.95
N LEU A 22 4.23 -9.72 0.67
CA LEU A 22 4.92 -9.57 -0.60
C LEU A 22 6.31 -10.16 -0.47
N THR A 23 6.57 -11.18 -1.29
CA THR A 23 7.89 -11.75 -1.51
C THR A 23 8.29 -11.50 -2.96
N ASN A 24 9.44 -10.90 -3.18
CA ASN A 24 9.98 -10.63 -4.51
C ASN A 24 11.51 -10.69 -4.43
N ASP A 25 12.15 -11.43 -5.34
CA ASP A 25 13.60 -11.64 -5.38
C ASP A 25 14.40 -10.35 -5.62
N ASP A 26 13.71 -9.28 -6.04
CA ASP A 26 14.28 -7.95 -6.24
C ASP A 26 14.14 -7.02 -5.01
N LEU A 27 13.63 -7.53 -3.88
CA LEU A 27 13.55 -6.81 -2.60
C LEU A 27 14.61 -7.32 -1.61
N GLN A 28 15.13 -6.43 -0.76
CA GLN A 28 16.03 -6.79 0.34
C GLN A 28 15.29 -7.43 1.52
N HIS A 29 14.03 -7.04 1.70
CA HIS A 29 13.21 -7.40 2.85
C HIS A 29 11.81 -7.79 2.42
N ASP A 30 11.24 -8.79 3.10
CA ASP A 30 9.84 -9.13 2.97
C ASP A 30 8.98 -7.96 3.45
N VAL A 31 7.96 -7.62 2.67
CA VAL A 31 6.98 -6.59 3.02
C VAL A 31 5.68 -7.25 3.44
N SER A 32 5.14 -6.83 4.58
CA SER A 32 3.81 -7.25 5.03
C SER A 32 2.93 -6.02 5.20
N VAL A 33 1.75 -6.04 4.59
CA VAL A 33 0.75 -4.99 4.76
C VAL A 33 -0.55 -5.58 5.30
N VAL A 34 -1.18 -4.85 6.20
CA VAL A 34 -2.51 -5.20 6.71
C VAL A 34 -3.54 -4.57 5.79
N HIS A 35 -4.44 -5.40 5.26
CA HIS A 35 -5.61 -4.93 4.56
C HIS A 35 -6.85 -5.30 5.36
N GLU A 36 -7.56 -4.28 5.84
CA GLU A 36 -8.74 -4.46 6.68
C GLU A 36 -9.99 -4.54 5.80
N ARG A 37 -10.55 -5.74 5.66
CA ARG A 37 -11.87 -5.89 5.04
C ARG A 37 -12.92 -5.41 6.03
N GLY A 38 -13.54 -4.27 5.76
CA GLY A 38 -14.61 -3.70 6.60
C GLY A 38 -14.58 -2.18 6.71
N ARG A 39 -13.42 -1.54 6.52
CA ARG A 39 -13.27 -0.07 6.58
C ARG A 39 -13.53 0.67 5.25
N GLY A 40 -14.22 0.05 4.30
CA GLY A 40 -14.48 0.61 2.96
C GLY A 40 -13.46 0.25 1.89
N TYR A 41 -13.59 0.84 0.69
CA TYR A 41 -12.76 0.50 -0.48
C TYR A 41 -11.32 1.01 -0.38
N ALA A 42 -11.06 2.05 0.42
CA ALA A 42 -9.74 2.65 0.58
C ALA A 42 -8.72 1.72 1.28
N TRP A 43 -9.20 0.83 2.17
CA TRP A 43 -8.39 -0.10 2.94
C TRP A 43 -8.10 -1.43 2.23
N ARG A 44 -8.34 -1.49 0.91
CA ARG A 44 -8.05 -2.66 0.07
C ARG A 44 -6.73 -2.47 -0.64
N ILE A 45 -5.98 -3.55 -0.81
CA ILE A 45 -4.89 -3.58 -1.78
C ILE A 45 -5.51 -3.67 -3.17
N TRP A 46 -5.24 -2.66 -4.00
CA TRP A 46 -5.76 -2.61 -5.36
C TRP A 46 -4.93 -3.50 -6.30
N PRO A 47 -5.55 -4.12 -7.33
CA PRO A 47 -4.82 -4.90 -8.34
C PRO A 47 -3.65 -4.14 -8.98
N SER A 48 -3.80 -2.83 -9.18
CA SER A 48 -2.75 -1.95 -9.70
C SER A 48 -1.51 -1.91 -8.81
N ALA A 49 -1.69 -1.95 -7.49
CA ALA A 49 -0.59 -1.95 -6.53
C ALA A 49 0.27 -3.21 -6.70
N HIS A 50 -0.34 -4.38 -6.93
CA HIS A 50 0.42 -5.61 -7.18
C HIS A 50 1.26 -5.54 -8.45
N LEU A 51 0.73 -4.92 -9.52
CA LEU A 51 1.45 -4.75 -10.78
C LEU A 51 2.59 -3.74 -10.62
N LEU A 52 2.29 -2.58 -10.03
CA LEU A 52 3.24 -1.48 -9.88
C LEU A 52 4.42 -1.88 -9.00
N THR A 53 4.18 -2.61 -7.91
CA THR A 53 5.26 -3.11 -7.05
C THR A 53 6.23 -4.03 -7.78
N LYS A 54 5.73 -4.95 -8.62
CA LYS A 54 6.60 -5.82 -9.43
C LYS A 54 7.40 -5.05 -10.46
N PHE A 55 6.77 -4.07 -11.10
CA PHE A 55 7.43 -3.20 -12.06
C PHE A 55 8.55 -2.39 -11.38
N LEU A 56 8.24 -1.68 -10.30
CA LEU A 56 9.20 -0.82 -9.61
C LEU A 56 10.37 -1.61 -9.01
N ALA A 57 10.14 -2.80 -8.44
CA ALA A 57 11.23 -3.62 -7.91
C ALA A 57 12.28 -3.94 -8.99
N LYS A 58 11.82 -4.25 -10.22
CA LYS A 58 12.70 -4.47 -11.37
C LYS A 58 13.42 -3.19 -11.81
N GLU A 59 12.71 -2.08 -11.92
CA GLU A 59 13.30 -0.81 -12.37
C GLU A 59 14.31 -0.26 -11.35
N LEU A 60 14.01 -0.32 -10.06
CA LEU A 60 14.88 0.18 -8.99
C LEU A 60 16.19 -0.62 -8.90
N LYS A 61 16.11 -1.94 -9.11
CA LYS A 61 17.31 -2.78 -9.25
C LYS A 61 18.15 -2.42 -10.48
N ALA A 62 17.52 -2.03 -11.59
CA ALA A 62 18.24 -1.57 -12.78
C ALA A 62 18.96 -0.22 -12.58
N HIS A 63 18.55 0.56 -11.57
CA HIS A 63 19.15 1.84 -11.19
C HIS A 63 20.15 1.73 -10.02
N GLU A 64 20.76 0.56 -9.84
CA GLU A 64 21.75 0.30 -8.79
C GLU A 64 22.85 1.38 -8.79
N GLY A 65 23.05 2.03 -7.64
CA GLY A 65 24.03 3.10 -7.44
C GLY A 65 23.51 4.54 -7.63
N ALA A 66 22.26 4.73 -8.03
CA ALA A 66 21.61 6.04 -8.13
C ALA A 66 20.26 6.03 -7.37
N PRO A 67 20.29 6.08 -6.03
CA PRO A 67 19.08 5.90 -5.24
C PRO A 67 18.12 7.08 -5.42
N VAL A 68 16.82 6.78 -5.49
CA VAL A 68 15.76 7.76 -5.76
C VAL A 68 14.98 8.13 -4.50
N ASP A 69 14.53 9.37 -4.42
CA ASP A 69 13.48 9.76 -3.49
C ASP A 69 12.12 9.46 -4.13
N PHE A 70 11.23 8.84 -3.37
CA PHE A 70 9.93 8.36 -3.84
C PHE A 70 8.80 8.95 -3.00
N ILE A 71 7.74 9.41 -3.66
CA ILE A 71 6.49 9.83 -3.02
C ILE A 71 5.33 8.99 -3.56
N ASP A 72 4.61 8.33 -2.65
CA ASP A 72 3.41 7.54 -2.95
C ASP A 72 2.18 8.39 -2.63
N ILE A 73 1.35 8.69 -3.62
CA ILE A 73 0.15 9.54 -3.47
C ILE A 73 -1.10 8.66 -3.56
N GLY A 74 -1.87 8.61 -2.47
CA GLY A 74 -2.97 7.67 -2.33
C GLY A 74 -2.45 6.26 -2.06
N CYS A 75 -1.55 6.13 -1.09
CA CYS A 75 -0.83 4.88 -0.83
C CYS A 75 -1.72 3.73 -0.31
N GLY A 76 -2.93 4.03 0.17
CA GLY A 76 -3.84 3.11 0.82
C GLY A 76 -3.13 2.36 1.95
N ALA A 77 -3.12 1.04 1.89
CA ALA A 77 -2.39 0.19 2.84
C ALA A 77 -0.85 0.30 2.76
N GLY A 78 -0.30 1.11 1.85
CA GLY A 78 1.14 1.41 1.76
C GLY A 78 1.98 0.40 0.98
N MET A 79 1.36 -0.58 0.30
CA MET A 79 2.09 -1.70 -0.32
C MET A 79 3.15 -1.27 -1.32
N VAL A 80 2.87 -0.26 -2.15
CA VAL A 80 3.80 0.19 -3.19
C VAL A 80 5.01 0.86 -2.57
N GLY A 81 4.81 1.95 -1.82
CA GLY A 81 5.93 2.65 -1.21
C GLY A 81 6.71 1.80 -0.20
N LEU A 82 6.07 0.88 0.55
CA LEU A 82 6.83 -0.06 1.41
C LEU A 82 7.70 -1.03 0.59
N ALA A 83 7.24 -1.50 -0.56
CA ALA A 83 8.07 -2.28 -1.46
C ALA A 83 9.22 -1.47 -2.05
N VAL A 84 9.00 -0.20 -2.39
CA VAL A 84 10.08 0.71 -2.80
C VAL A 84 11.10 0.88 -1.67
N ALA A 85 10.65 1.10 -0.44
CA ALA A 85 11.51 1.25 0.74
C ALA A 85 12.32 -0.03 1.05
N ALA A 86 11.76 -1.20 0.73
CA ALA A 86 12.42 -2.50 0.88
C ALA A 86 13.36 -2.85 -0.30
N SER A 87 13.59 -1.93 -1.24
CA SER A 87 14.50 -2.13 -2.38
C SER A 87 15.77 -1.29 -2.26
N ASP A 88 16.87 -1.77 -2.83
CA ASP A 88 18.19 -1.11 -2.87
C ASP A 88 18.18 0.23 -3.61
N GLY A 89 17.17 0.48 -4.44
CA GLY A 89 17.10 1.64 -5.31
C GLY A 89 16.50 2.89 -4.68
N SER A 90 16.05 2.83 -3.42
CA SER A 90 15.42 3.98 -2.75
C SER A 90 16.31 4.63 -1.69
N ARG A 91 16.25 5.96 -1.57
CA ARG A 91 16.90 6.74 -0.51
C ARG A 91 15.90 7.17 0.56
N GLN A 92 14.78 7.76 0.12
CA GLN A 92 13.72 8.22 0.99
C GLN A 92 12.38 7.87 0.35
N VAL A 93 11.47 7.35 1.17
CA VAL A 93 10.09 7.05 0.76
C VAL A 93 9.14 7.84 1.64
N VAL A 94 8.25 8.61 1.01
CA VAL A 94 7.16 9.33 1.68
C VAL A 94 5.85 8.72 1.23
N LEU A 95 5.08 8.20 2.19
CA LEU A 95 3.73 7.70 1.96
C LEU A 95 2.73 8.81 2.27
N THR A 96 1.80 9.06 1.36
CA THR A 96 0.76 10.07 1.53
C THR A 96 -0.60 9.51 1.16
N ASP A 97 -1.60 9.87 1.94
CA ASP A 97 -3.00 9.57 1.69
C ASP A 97 -3.87 10.61 2.42
N LEU A 98 -5.19 10.47 2.32
CA LEU A 98 -6.15 11.25 3.10
C LEU A 98 -5.98 10.97 4.60
N GLU A 99 -6.37 11.94 5.42
CA GLU A 99 -6.19 11.92 6.88
C GLU A 99 -6.79 10.66 7.53
N ASP A 100 -7.94 10.19 7.04
CA ASP A 100 -8.63 9.01 7.55
C ASP A 100 -7.88 7.68 7.26
N GLN A 101 -6.92 7.69 6.33
CA GLN A 101 -6.09 6.53 5.97
C GLN A 101 -4.75 6.49 6.71
N LEU A 102 -4.24 7.65 7.15
CA LEU A 102 -2.95 7.74 7.85
C LEU A 102 -3.05 7.44 9.36
N GLY A 103 -4.27 7.25 9.85
CA GLY A 103 -4.57 7.13 11.27
C GLY A 103 -4.57 8.49 11.96
N SER A 104 -5.47 8.67 12.93
CA SER A 104 -5.45 9.85 13.78
C SER A 104 -4.22 9.79 14.70
N PRO A 105 -3.54 10.93 14.97
CA PRO A 105 -2.65 10.98 16.12
C PRO A 105 -3.46 10.60 17.36
N GLN A 106 -2.97 9.62 18.12
CA GLN A 106 -3.52 9.28 19.44
C GLN A 106 -3.28 10.41 20.44
#